data_AF-A0A1F8B435-F1
#
_entry.id   AF-A0A1F8B435-F1
#
_cell.length_a   1.000
_cell.length_b   1.000
_cell.length_c   1.000
_cell.angle_alpha   90.00
_cell.angle_beta   90.00
_cell.angle_gamma   90.00
#
_symmetry.space_group_name_H-M   'P 1'
#
loop_
_entity.id
_entity.type
_entity.pdbx_description
1 polymer ?
#
loop_
_entity_poly.entity_id
_entity_poly.type
_entity_poly.pdbx_seq_one_letter_code
_entity_poly.pdbx_strand_id
1 'polypeptide(L)'
;MYLELKYSGPVDSWVKKHIIPTFKNPKVSRSKAVQLIKQFIGKDKPYLVSYVNQYDFIYLQKLFESQKIKNKPFFWMPIDFASILFGIGINPEAYFPKDKENFFKEIGIDTSKFKHTHYALDDARLLREVYLRMTKGTSKITKNL
;
A
#
# COMPACT_ATOMS: atom_id res chain seq x y z
N MET A 1 -6.68 -6.47 -5.85
CA MET A 1 -5.92 -7.65 -6.31
C MET A 1 -4.79 -7.92 -5.33
N TYR A 2 -4.44 -9.18 -5.06
CA TYR A 2 -3.29 -9.58 -4.22
C TYR A 2 -2.56 -10.74 -4.91
N LEU A 3 -1.23 -10.70 -4.93
CA LEU A 3 -0.38 -11.68 -5.62
C LEU A 3 0.76 -12.11 -4.70
N GLU A 4 1.04 -13.41 -4.65
CA GLU A 4 2.21 -13.98 -4.00
C GLU A 4 3.24 -14.36 -5.06
N LEU A 5 4.47 -13.87 -4.95
CA LEU A 5 5.49 -14.09 -5.98
C LEU A 5 6.36 -15.31 -5.65
N LYS A 6 6.73 -16.06 -6.69
CA LYS A 6 7.82 -17.04 -6.58
C LYS A 6 9.13 -16.29 -6.31
N TYR A 7 9.84 -16.71 -5.27
CA TYR A 7 11.13 -16.17 -4.87
C TYR A 7 12.03 -17.29 -4.34
N SER A 8 13.26 -17.34 -4.82
CA SER A 8 14.27 -18.35 -4.47
C SER A 8 15.58 -17.74 -3.96
N GLY A 9 15.59 -16.42 -3.70
CA GLY A 9 16.75 -15.74 -3.17
C GLY A 9 16.85 -15.83 -1.64
N PRO A 10 17.86 -15.18 -1.04
CA PRO A 10 18.00 -15.13 0.41
C PRO A 10 16.80 -14.44 1.05
N VAL A 11 16.38 -14.98 2.20
CA VAL A 11 15.27 -14.45 3.00
C VAL A 11 15.77 -14.31 4.44
N ASP A 12 15.51 -13.15 5.04
CA ASP A 12 15.80 -12.89 6.44
C ASP A 12 15.03 -13.83 7.39
N SER A 13 15.63 -14.12 8.55
CA SER A 13 15.07 -15.02 9.55
C SER A 13 13.68 -14.58 10.06
N TRP A 14 13.47 -13.28 10.22
CA TRP A 14 12.20 -12.71 10.65
C TRP A 14 11.12 -12.92 9.58
N VAL A 15 11.44 -12.69 8.31
CA VAL A 15 10.51 -12.90 7.19
C VAL A 15 10.12 -14.38 7.06
N LYS A 16 11.07 -15.30 7.23
CA LYS A 16 10.78 -16.75 7.24
C LYS A 16 9.80 -17.15 8.34
N LYS A 17 9.92 -16.55 9.53
CA LYS A 17 9.08 -16.86 10.69
C LYS A 17 7.72 -16.17 10.64
N HIS A 18 7.65 -14.93 10.17
CA HIS A 18 6.47 -14.08 10.35
C HIS A 18 5.66 -13.83 9.06
N ILE A 19 6.31 -13.85 7.88
CA ILE A 19 5.66 -13.47 6.62
C ILE A 19 5.36 -14.68 5.74
N ILE A 20 6.36 -15.54 5.47
CA ILE A 20 6.18 -16.71 4.60
C ILE A 20 5.02 -17.61 5.03
N PRO A 21 4.79 -17.91 6.33
CA PRO A 21 3.66 -18.74 6.75
C PRO A 21 2.28 -18.12 6.47
N THR A 22 2.21 -16.81 6.21
CA THR A 22 0.96 -16.11 5.90
C THR A 22 0.53 -16.28 4.44
N PHE A 23 1.44 -16.74 3.58
CA PHE A 23 1.20 -16.97 2.16
C PHE A 23 0.32 -18.20 1.95
N LYS A 24 -0.88 -17.98 1.39
CA LYS A 24 -1.91 -19.01 1.19
C LYS A 24 -2.25 -19.24 -0.27
N ASN A 25 -1.90 -18.30 -1.15
CA ASN A 25 -2.26 -18.35 -2.56
C ASN A 25 -1.20 -19.07 -3.40
N PRO A 26 -1.57 -19.54 -4.60
CA PRO A 26 -0.59 -20.01 -5.56
C PRO A 26 0.41 -18.92 -5.91
N LYS A 27 1.70 -19.24 -5.79
CA LYS A 27 2.79 -18.32 -6.13
C LYS A 27 2.91 -18.17 -7.64
N VAL A 28 2.92 -16.93 -8.12
CA VAL A 28 3.04 -16.62 -9.55
C VAL A 28 4.47 -16.21 -9.92
N SER A 29 4.86 -16.44 -11.18
CA SER A 29 6.12 -15.90 -11.70
C SER A 29 6.05 -14.38 -11.80
N ARG A 30 7.22 -13.72 -11.86
CA ARG A 30 7.31 -12.27 -12.10
C ARG A 30 6.62 -11.84 -13.41
N SER A 31 6.82 -12.61 -14.48
CA SER A 31 6.17 -12.36 -15.78
C SER A 31 4.65 -12.42 -15.67
N LYS A 32 4.12 -13.44 -14.99
CA LYS A 32 2.67 -13.58 -14.77
C LYS A 32 2.11 -12.47 -13.89
N ALA A 33 2.84 -12.08 -12.85
CA ALA A 33 2.45 -10.96 -12.00
C ALA A 33 2.31 -9.66 -12.79
N VAL A 34 3.26 -9.34 -13.66
CA VAL A 34 3.17 -8.15 -14.51
C VAL A 34 1.96 -8.22 -15.45
N GLN A 35 1.68 -9.37 -16.05
CA GLN A 35 0.48 -9.55 -16.87
C GLN A 35 -0.79 -9.24 -16.07
N LEU A 36 -0.92 -9.80 -14.87
CA LEU A 36 -2.07 -9.61 -14.00
C LEU A 36 -2.22 -8.15 -13.54
N ILE A 37 -1.12 -7.49 -13.20
CA ILE A 37 -1.10 -6.06 -12.85
C ILE A 37 -1.57 -5.19 -14.02
N LYS A 38 -1.06 -5.43 -15.23
CA LYS A 38 -1.49 -4.69 -16.44
C LYS A 38 -2.98 -4.91 -16.73
N GLN A 39 -3.46 -6.14 -16.59
CA GLN A 39 -4.87 -6.45 -16.79
C GLN A 39 -5.75 -5.77 -15.74
N PHE A 40 -5.34 -5.79 -14.47
CA PHE A 40 -6.08 -5.16 -13.37
C PHE A 40 -6.17 -3.65 -13.52
N ILE A 41 -5.09 -2.98 -13.93
CA ILE A 41 -5.05 -1.53 -14.09
C ILE A 41 -5.76 -1.07 -15.37
N GLY A 42 -5.73 -1.87 -16.43
CA GLY A 42 -6.38 -1.52 -17.69
C GLY A 42 -5.73 -0.31 -18.37
N LYS A 43 -6.55 0.64 -18.83
CA LYS A 43 -6.11 1.80 -19.62
C LYS A 43 -6.03 3.10 -18.81
N ASP A 44 -6.43 3.08 -17.54
CA ASP A 44 -6.69 4.28 -16.74
C ASP A 44 -5.42 5.01 -16.31
N LYS A 45 -4.27 4.33 -16.38
CA LYS A 45 -2.93 4.86 -16.06
C LYS A 45 -2.90 5.66 -14.74
N PRO A 46 -3.20 5.04 -13.59
CA PRO A 46 -3.31 5.74 -12.31
C PRO A 46 -1.95 6.17 -11.75
N TYR A 47 -1.99 7.07 -10.76
CA TYR A 47 -0.88 7.28 -9.83
C TYR A 47 -0.82 6.13 -8.83
N LEU A 48 0.39 5.72 -8.48
CA LEU A 48 0.62 4.77 -7.40
C LEU A 48 0.54 5.51 -6.06
N VAL A 49 -0.14 4.93 -5.08
CA VAL A 49 -0.24 5.51 -3.74
C VAL A 49 0.11 4.43 -2.72
N SER A 50 1.04 4.71 -1.82
CA SER A 50 1.33 3.88 -0.65
C SER A 50 1.83 4.72 0.51
N TYR A 51 1.80 4.17 1.72
CA TYR A 51 2.34 4.79 2.93
C TYR A 51 3.82 4.44 3.04
N VAL A 52 4.70 5.45 3.05
CA VAL A 52 6.16 5.27 3.00
C VAL A 52 6.57 4.54 1.71
N ASN A 53 6.32 5.22 0.59
CA ASN A 53 6.26 4.59 -0.73
C ASN A 53 7.61 4.14 -1.32
N GLN A 54 8.74 4.50 -0.72
CA GLN A 54 10.05 4.32 -1.33
C GLN A 54 10.34 2.84 -1.59
N TYR A 55 9.99 1.96 -0.64
CA TYR A 55 10.21 0.52 -0.75
C TYR A 55 9.26 -0.15 -1.76
N ASP A 56 7.96 0.18 -1.70
CA ASP A 56 6.95 -0.32 -2.64
C ASP A 56 7.32 0.03 -4.08
N PHE A 57 7.69 1.30 -4.30
CA PHE A 57 8.00 1.81 -5.61
C PHE A 57 9.27 1.16 -6.18
N ILE A 58 10.35 1.06 -5.40
CA ILE A 58 11.59 0.39 -5.84
C ILE A 58 11.32 -1.07 -6.21
N TYR A 59 10.54 -1.79 -5.40
CA TYR A 59 10.22 -3.18 -5.69
C TYR A 59 9.41 -3.33 -6.97
N LEU A 60 8.42 -2.44 -7.18
CA LEU A 60 7.61 -2.43 -8.38
C LEU A 60 8.42 -2.07 -9.62
N GLN A 61 9.37 -1.11 -9.53
CA GLN A 61 10.30 -0.81 -10.62
C GLN A 61 11.12 -2.05 -10.99
N LYS A 62 11.75 -2.71 -10.01
CA LYS A 62 12.51 -3.95 -10.23
C LYS A 62 11.67 -5.05 -10.87
N LEU A 63 10.41 -5.20 -10.46
CA LEU A 63 9.50 -6.18 -11.04
C LEU A 63 9.30 -5.93 -12.54
N PHE A 64 9.02 -4.68 -12.95
CA PHE A 64 8.78 -4.33 -14.35
C PHE A 64 10.06 -4.27 -15.20
N GLU A 65 11.16 -3.77 -14.64
CA GLU A 65 12.47 -3.70 -15.31
C GLU A 65 13.06 -5.08 -15.56
N SER A 66 12.87 -6.02 -14.63
CA SER A 66 13.27 -7.42 -14.84
C SER A 66 12.59 -8.07 -16.05
N GLN A 67 11.49 -7.48 -16.52
CA GLN A 67 10.74 -7.92 -17.70
C GLN A 67 11.01 -7.03 -18.93
N LYS A 68 11.97 -6.09 -18.85
CA LYS A 68 12.30 -5.12 -19.91
C LYS A 68 11.09 -4.29 -20.38
N ILE A 69 10.12 -4.04 -19.49
CA ILE A 69 8.91 -3.28 -19.84
C ILE A 69 9.15 -1.79 -19.66
N LYS A 70 9.17 -1.06 -20.78
CA LYS A 70 9.31 0.41 -20.81
C LYS A 70 7.99 1.12 -20.49
N ASN A 71 6.88 0.61 -21.03
CA ASN A 71 5.55 1.20 -20.85
C ASN A 71 4.83 0.57 -19.66
N LYS A 72 5.04 1.16 -18.48
CA LYS A 72 4.38 0.77 -17.23
C LYS A 72 2.91 1.24 -17.25
N PRO A 73 1.96 0.48 -16.67
CA PRO A 73 0.53 0.81 -16.71
C PRO A 73 0.13 1.91 -15.71
N PHE A 74 1.07 2.64 -15.13
CA PHE A 74 0.86 3.68 -14.12
C PHE A 74 1.83 4.84 -14.35
N PHE A 75 1.54 6.00 -13.77
CA PHE A 75 2.47 7.14 -13.82
C PHE A 75 3.78 6.82 -13.09
N TRP A 76 4.86 7.42 -13.58
CA TRP A 76 6.20 7.20 -13.04
C TRP A 76 6.38 7.80 -11.64
N MET A 77 5.64 8.86 -11.32
CA MET A 77 5.71 9.55 -10.04
C MET A 77 4.73 8.90 -9.06
N PRO A 78 5.19 8.23 -7.99
CA PRO A 78 4.31 7.74 -6.94
C PRO A 78 3.91 8.88 -5.99
N ILE A 79 2.75 8.76 -5.38
CA ILE A 79 2.24 9.66 -4.34
C ILE A 79 2.49 8.99 -2.99
N ASP A 80 3.21 9.68 -2.11
CA ASP A 80 3.45 9.22 -0.74
C ASP A 80 2.31 9.67 0.19
N PHE A 81 1.65 8.71 0.81
CA PHE A 81 0.54 8.98 1.71
C PHE A 81 0.99 9.61 3.03
N ALA A 82 2.22 9.31 3.50
CA ALA A 82 2.77 9.97 4.68
C ALA A 82 2.91 11.48 4.46
N SER A 83 3.37 11.87 3.27
CA SER A 83 3.43 13.28 2.85
C SER A 83 2.04 13.94 2.78
N ILE A 84 0.99 13.21 2.36
CA ILE A 84 -0.39 13.74 2.40
C ILE A 84 -0.82 14.01 3.84
N LEU A 85 -0.59 13.07 4.76
CA LEU A 85 -0.94 13.24 6.19
C LEU A 85 -0.21 14.45 6.78
N PHE A 86 1.09 14.55 6.55
CA PHE A 86 1.90 15.69 6.98
C PHE A 86 1.35 17.01 6.44
N GLY A 87 1.02 17.05 5.14
CA GLY A 87 0.52 18.25 4.46
C GLY A 87 -0.82 18.76 5.01
N ILE A 88 -1.58 17.93 5.73
CA ILE A 88 -2.83 18.32 6.39
C ILE A 88 -2.71 18.40 7.93
N GLY A 89 -1.48 18.43 8.45
CA GLY A 89 -1.20 18.62 9.88
C GLY A 89 -1.32 17.36 10.73
N ILE A 90 -1.37 16.17 10.13
CA ILE A 90 -1.41 14.89 10.85
C ILE A 90 0.01 14.32 10.92
N ASN A 91 0.45 13.95 12.11
CA ASN A 91 1.72 13.28 12.31
C ASN A 91 1.72 11.93 11.55
N PRO A 92 2.58 11.71 10.53
CA PRO A 92 2.57 10.47 9.77
C PRO A 92 2.91 9.23 10.61
N GLU A 93 3.66 9.38 11.71
CA GLU A 93 3.97 8.29 12.65
C GLU A 93 2.73 7.81 13.42
N ALA A 94 1.69 8.65 13.53
CA ALA A 94 0.40 8.27 14.13
C ALA A 94 -0.39 7.27 13.27
N TYR A 95 0.06 7.00 12.03
CA TYR A 95 -0.50 5.97 11.16
C TYR A 95 -0.12 4.54 11.62
N PHE A 96 -0.18 4.28 12.92
CA PHE A 96 0.09 2.98 13.51
C PHE A 96 -1.06 2.58 14.44
N PRO A 97 -1.80 1.48 14.18
CA PRO A 97 -3.01 1.13 14.95
C PRO A 97 -2.82 0.93 16.46
N LYS A 98 -1.59 0.71 16.92
CA LYS A 98 -1.23 0.51 18.33
C LYS A 98 -0.68 1.79 18.98
N ASP A 99 -0.65 2.91 18.27
CA ASP A 99 -0.25 4.18 18.83
C ASP A 99 -1.20 4.58 19.98
N LYS A 100 -0.67 5.24 21.02
CA LYS A 100 -1.44 5.62 22.22
C LYS A 100 -2.47 6.71 21.92
N GLU A 101 -2.19 7.59 20.96
CA GLU A 101 -3.09 8.64 20.48
C GLU A 101 -4.04 8.13 19.38
N ASN A 102 -3.82 6.90 18.89
CA ASN A 102 -4.63 6.12 17.95
C ASN A 102 -5.50 6.96 16.99
N PHE A 103 -4.81 7.63 16.06
CA PHE A 103 -5.39 8.39 14.96
C PHE A 103 -6.61 7.71 14.29
N PHE A 104 -6.57 6.39 14.09
CA PHE A 104 -7.67 5.66 13.46
C PHE A 104 -8.97 5.75 14.26
N LYS A 105 -8.89 5.70 15.60
CA LYS A 105 -10.06 5.86 16.48
C LYS A 105 -10.65 7.26 16.36
N GLU A 106 -9.80 8.28 16.30
CA GLU A 106 -10.24 9.68 16.17
C GLU A 106 -11.02 9.91 14.89
N ILE A 107 -10.57 9.33 13.78
CA ILE A 107 -11.28 9.41 12.49
C ILE A 107 -12.40 8.37 12.34
N GLY A 108 -12.67 7.57 13.39
CA GLY A 108 -13.76 6.58 13.43
C GLY A 108 -13.56 5.37 12.52
N ILE A 109 -12.31 4.96 12.31
CA ILE A 109 -11.96 3.74 11.58
C ILE A 109 -11.72 2.61 12.58
N ASP A 110 -12.51 1.55 12.42
CA ASP A 110 -12.32 0.30 13.16
C ASP A 110 -11.22 -0.54 12.49
N THR A 111 -10.03 -0.49 13.09
CA THR A 111 -8.83 -1.17 12.59
C THR A 111 -8.90 -2.69 12.75
N SER A 112 -9.74 -3.21 13.64
CA SER A 112 -9.88 -4.66 13.87
C SER A 112 -10.37 -5.44 12.63
N LYS A 113 -10.95 -4.72 11.65
CA LYS A 113 -11.40 -5.26 10.37
C LYS A 113 -10.25 -5.60 9.40
N PHE A 114 -9.03 -5.17 9.71
CA PHE A 114 -7.85 -5.36 8.87
C PHE A 114 -6.88 -6.31 9.55
N LYS A 115 -6.25 -7.20 8.76
CA LYS A 115 -5.18 -8.05 9.30
C LYS A 115 -3.91 -7.22 9.46
N HIS A 116 -3.61 -6.83 10.70
CA HIS A 116 -2.39 -6.09 11.06
C HIS A 116 -1.07 -6.86 10.90
N THR A 117 -1.09 -8.06 10.31
CA THR A 117 0.07 -8.95 10.16
C THR A 117 0.74 -8.78 8.80
N HIS A 118 1.08 -7.56 8.40
CA HIS A 118 1.84 -7.29 7.17
C HIS A 118 1.19 -7.89 5.91
N TYR A 119 -0.14 -7.78 5.80
CA TYR A 119 -0.90 -8.29 4.67
C TYR A 119 -1.22 -7.15 3.70
N ALA A 120 -0.43 -7.06 2.63
CA ALA A 120 -0.43 -5.91 1.71
C ALA A 120 -1.81 -5.46 1.18
N LEU A 121 -2.75 -6.39 0.99
CA LEU A 121 -4.09 -6.01 0.54
C LEU A 121 -4.88 -5.28 1.63
N ASP A 122 -4.76 -5.70 2.89
CA ASP A 122 -5.46 -5.02 3.98
C ASP A 122 -4.81 -3.67 4.28
N ASP A 123 -3.48 -3.56 4.17
CA ASP A 123 -2.77 -2.28 4.28
C ASP A 123 -3.24 -1.28 3.21
N ALA A 124 -3.36 -1.73 1.95
CA ALA A 124 -3.90 -0.89 0.87
C ALA A 124 -5.38 -0.50 1.07
N ARG A 125 -6.19 -1.40 1.63
CA ARG A 125 -7.60 -1.12 1.96
C ARG A 125 -7.72 -0.13 3.11
N LEU A 126 -6.89 -0.25 4.14
CA LEU A 126 -6.84 0.67 5.26
C LEU A 126 -6.46 2.08 4.78
N LEU A 127 -5.42 2.19 3.94
CA LEU A 127 -5.01 3.45 3.34
C LEU A 127 -6.15 4.12 2.58
N ARG A 128 -6.85 3.35 1.73
CA ARG A 128 -8.02 3.87 1.01
C ARG A 128 -9.11 4.35 1.97
N GLU A 129 -9.41 3.61 3.02
CA GLU A 129 -10.45 3.99 3.99
C GLU A 129 -10.08 5.29 4.72
N VAL A 130 -8.82 5.44 5.13
CA VAL A 130 -8.29 6.66 5.75
C VAL A 130 -8.41 7.84 4.80
N TYR A 131 -7.94 7.70 3.56
CA TYR A 131 -8.04 8.74 2.55
C TYR A 131 -9.49 9.17 2.32
N LEU A 132 -10.42 8.20 2.17
CA LEU A 132 -11.84 8.50 1.98
C LEU A 132 -12.47 9.16 3.21
N ARG A 133 -12.06 8.78 4.42
CA ARG A 133 -12.56 9.39 5.64
C ARG A 133 -12.13 10.85 5.74
N MET A 134 -10.86 11.13 5.46
CA MET A 134 -10.31 12.48 5.47
C MET A 134 -10.95 13.37 4.40
N THR A 135 -11.14 12.85 3.19
CA THR A 135 -11.71 13.62 2.05
C THR A 135 -13.23 13.76 2.08
N LYS A 136 -13.95 12.87 2.76
CA LYS A 136 -15.39 13.07 3.04
C LYS A 136 -15.61 14.07 4.18
N GLY A 137 -14.66 14.17 5.11
CA GLY A 137 -14.68 15.12 6.24
C GLY A 137 -14.31 16.56 5.88
N THR A 138 -13.58 16.79 4.78
CA THR A 138 -13.15 18.13 4.34
C THR A 138 -14.28 19.05 3.88
N SER A 139 -15.51 18.57 3.74
CA SER A 139 -16.70 19.45 3.61
C SER A 139 -17.19 20.03 4.95
N LYS A 140 -16.65 19.57 6.10
CA LYS A 140 -16.97 20.10 7.44
C LYS A 140 -15.79 20.73 8.19
N ILE A 141 -14.55 20.47 7.78
CA ILE A 141 -13.33 20.92 8.51
C ILE A 141 -12.88 22.34 8.09
N THR A 142 -13.43 22.93 7.03
CA THR A 142 -13.13 24.30 6.59
C THR A 142 -13.82 25.41 7.40
N LYS A 143 -14.16 25.17 8.68
CA LYS A 143 -14.81 26.19 9.50
C LYS A 143 -13.90 26.97 10.46
N ASN A 144 -12.62 26.64 10.60
CA ASN A 144 -11.72 27.42 11.47
C ASN A 144 -10.27 27.45 10.92
N LEU A 145 -10.08 28.10 9.77
CA LEU A 145 -8.85 28.84 9.47
C LEU A 145 -9.26 30.25 9.02
#